data_AF-A0A9D5CHR4-F1
#
_entry.id   AF-A0A9D5CHR4-F1
#
_cell.length_a   1.000
_cell.length_b   1.000
_cell.length_c   1.000
_cell.angle_alpha   90.00
_cell.angle_beta   90.00
_cell.angle_gamma   90.00
#
_symmetry.space_group_name_H-M   'P 1'
#
loop_
_entity.id
_entity.type
_entity.pdbx_description
1 polymer ?
#
loop_
_entity_poly.entity_id
_entity_poly.type
_entity_poly.pdbx_seq_one_letter_code
_entity_poly.pdbx_strand_id
1 'polypeptide(L)'
;MDVRYSSASKSNDQESASTSSSSCQLGEGDISSANDNQQEENTVEIDEEMKEEEEEEQNKSFLGRKLSLVLDLDHTLLHSIKAAELDRIQDEKLFKMIEQELGQPQRHLFCLPGLSMWTKLRPGIWNFLDKASKLYELHVYTLGMKSYAAEIVKILDPTGTLFQGRVISRGDKSDLPNGGGESSLIKDFNKVQRLESDVLIMDDTINVWPHNQRNLIAVKSYNYFPESRQPYEPCEPSFLESDSDERADIGTLSSLLTVIERIHREFFSFLSLEGIDVRNTLASQKRRILSGCKILFSGISSMNEDKPHLHPLWQTCQEFGAVCTTRIDQSVTHVVAECFGAEKVKWAHFNGKFIVNPEW
;
A
#
# COMPACT_ATOMS: atom_id res chain seq x y z
N MET A 1 43.96 -0.64 -32.54
CA MET A 1 45.11 -0.79 -33.46
C MET A 1 45.77 -2.11 -33.10
N ASP A 2 45.16 -3.24 -33.45
CA ASP A 2 45.29 -3.94 -34.74
C ASP A 2 46.71 -4.45 -35.00
N VAL A 3 46.85 -5.78 -35.04
CA VAL A 3 47.45 -6.63 -36.11
C VAL A 3 47.72 -8.00 -35.43
N ARG A 4 46.91 -9.06 -35.55
CA ARG A 4 46.59 -9.99 -36.67
C ARG A 4 47.76 -10.85 -37.21
N TYR A 5 47.55 -12.18 -37.10
CA TYR A 5 47.94 -13.32 -37.97
C TYR A 5 49.38 -13.85 -38.02
N SER A 6 49.53 -15.18 -37.84
CA SER A 6 49.97 -16.17 -38.87
C SER A 6 50.03 -17.59 -38.25
N SER A 7 49.22 -18.57 -38.73
CA SER A 7 49.55 -19.68 -39.67
C SER A 7 50.42 -20.81 -39.05
N ALA A 8 49.93 -22.04 -38.83
CA ALA A 8 49.51 -23.14 -39.72
C ALA A 8 50.66 -24.05 -40.24
N SER A 9 50.67 -25.33 -39.82
CA SER A 9 51.20 -26.53 -40.53
C SER A 9 50.91 -27.76 -39.63
N LYS A 10 50.03 -28.72 -40.00
CA LYS A 10 50.26 -29.98 -40.76
C LYS A 10 51.47 -30.78 -40.24
N SER A 11 51.46 -32.08 -39.93
CA SER A 11 50.62 -33.24 -40.33
C SER A 11 51.17 -34.52 -39.66
N ASN A 12 50.32 -35.55 -39.50
CA ASN A 12 50.60 -37.02 -39.53
C ASN A 12 51.55 -37.63 -38.46
N ASP A 13 51.42 -38.85 -37.93
CA ASP A 13 50.60 -40.05 -38.18
C ASP A 13 50.61 -40.94 -36.90
N GLN A 14 49.63 -41.87 -36.85
CA GLN A 14 49.56 -43.24 -36.26
C GLN A 14 50.78 -43.77 -35.45
N GLU A 15 50.70 -44.61 -34.41
CA GLU A 15 49.80 -45.74 -34.11
C GLU A 15 50.07 -46.29 -32.68
N SER A 16 49.02 -46.83 -32.04
CA SER A 16 48.95 -47.95 -31.07
C SER A 16 49.92 -48.09 -29.87
N ALA A 17 49.34 -48.07 -28.66
CA ALA A 17 49.50 -49.14 -27.68
C ALA A 17 48.30 -49.20 -26.72
N SER A 18 47.50 -50.25 -26.86
CA SER A 18 46.43 -50.68 -25.95
C SER A 18 47.01 -51.30 -24.67
N THR A 19 46.40 -51.09 -23.49
CA THR A 19 45.75 -52.18 -22.72
C THR A 19 45.10 -51.72 -21.41
N SER A 20 43.89 -52.26 -21.18
CA SER A 20 43.15 -52.45 -19.91
C SER A 20 42.64 -51.19 -19.20
N SER A 21 41.40 -51.11 -18.69
CA SER A 21 40.53 -52.15 -18.15
C SER A 21 39.06 -51.68 -18.11
N SER A 22 38.16 -52.66 -18.09
CA SER A 22 36.70 -52.62 -18.15
C SER A 22 36.01 -51.86 -17.01
N SER A 23 34.86 -51.23 -17.29
CA SER A 23 33.63 -51.39 -16.51
C SER A 23 32.43 -50.66 -17.15
N CYS A 24 31.47 -51.46 -17.59
CA CYS A 24 30.00 -51.30 -17.61
C CYS A 24 29.37 -49.90 -17.69
N GLN A 25 28.66 -49.66 -18.81
CA GLN A 25 27.56 -48.70 -18.92
C GLN A 25 26.32 -49.23 -18.16
N LEU A 26 25.77 -48.40 -17.27
CA LEU A 26 24.37 -48.46 -16.84
C LEU A 26 23.78 -47.04 -17.00
N GLY A 27 22.57 -46.99 -17.54
CA GLY A 27 21.94 -45.79 -18.10
C GLY A 27 21.58 -44.72 -17.07
N GLU A 28 21.68 -43.48 -17.53
CA GLU A 28 21.05 -42.32 -16.90
C GLU A 28 19.56 -42.30 -17.29
N GLY A 29 18.71 -42.56 -16.30
CA GLY A 29 17.26 -42.38 -16.38
C GLY A 29 16.72 -42.07 -15.00
N ASP A 30 15.95 -40.98 -14.92
CA ASP A 30 15.01 -40.60 -13.85
C ASP A 30 15.54 -40.47 -12.41
N ILE A 31 16.18 -39.33 -12.10
CA ILE A 31 16.37 -38.87 -10.70
C ILE A 31 15.88 -37.42 -10.49
N SER A 32 15.61 -36.65 -11.55
CA SER A 32 15.16 -35.24 -11.40
C SER A 32 13.67 -35.10 -11.06
N SER A 33 12.80 -36.04 -11.42
CA SER A 33 11.35 -35.94 -11.23
C SER A 33 10.87 -36.32 -9.82
N ALA A 34 11.65 -37.08 -9.06
CA ALA A 34 11.26 -37.53 -7.71
C ALA A 34 11.50 -36.46 -6.63
N ASN A 35 12.49 -35.57 -6.82
CA ASN A 35 12.77 -34.48 -5.89
C ASN A 35 11.79 -33.31 -6.06
N ASP A 36 11.35 -33.02 -7.29
CA ASP A 36 10.36 -31.98 -7.56
C ASP A 36 8.98 -32.36 -6.98
N ASN A 37 8.54 -33.62 -7.15
CA ASN A 37 7.26 -34.09 -6.58
C ASN A 37 7.24 -34.07 -5.04
N GLN A 38 8.36 -34.39 -4.37
CA GLN A 38 8.43 -34.34 -2.90
C GLN A 38 8.50 -32.91 -2.37
N GLN A 39 9.09 -31.97 -3.12
CA GLN A 39 9.05 -30.56 -2.76
C GLN A 39 7.66 -29.97 -2.97
N GLU A 40 6.97 -30.31 -4.08
CA GLU A 40 5.59 -29.89 -4.33
C GLU A 40 4.62 -30.45 -3.30
N GLU A 41 4.68 -31.75 -2.98
CA GLU A 41 3.82 -32.36 -1.95
C GLU A 41 4.03 -31.73 -0.56
N ASN A 42 5.29 -31.49 -0.15
CA ASN A 42 5.57 -30.81 1.13
C ASN A 42 5.10 -29.34 1.13
N THR A 43 5.19 -28.62 0.01
CA THR A 43 4.66 -27.24 -0.06
C THR A 43 3.15 -27.19 0.01
N VAL A 44 2.46 -28.16 -0.57
CA VAL A 44 1.00 -28.25 -0.51
C VAL A 44 0.53 -28.56 0.90
N GLU A 45 1.19 -29.49 1.61
CA GLU A 45 0.87 -29.79 3.01
C GLU A 45 1.07 -28.56 3.93
N ILE A 46 2.17 -27.81 3.77
CA ILE A 46 2.42 -26.59 4.56
C ILE A 46 1.39 -25.49 4.25
N ASP A 47 1.02 -25.30 2.98
CA ASP A 47 0.03 -24.30 2.57
C ASP A 47 -1.40 -24.66 3.06
N GLU A 48 -1.72 -25.94 3.21
CA GLU A 48 -2.98 -26.40 3.80
C GLU A 48 -3.00 -26.17 5.31
N GLU A 49 -1.95 -26.55 6.05
CA GLU A 49 -1.85 -26.29 7.49
C GLU A 49 -1.94 -24.79 7.82
N MET A 50 -1.25 -23.94 7.05
CA MET A 50 -1.32 -22.48 7.23
C MET A 50 -2.74 -21.93 7.04
N LYS A 51 -3.49 -22.44 6.07
CA LYS A 51 -4.88 -22.01 5.83
C LYS A 51 -5.81 -22.43 6.96
N GLU A 52 -5.64 -23.64 7.48
CA GLU A 52 -6.42 -24.11 8.63
C GLU A 52 -6.19 -23.20 9.86
N GLU A 53 -4.94 -22.83 10.14
CA GLU A 53 -4.62 -21.88 11.22
C GLU A 53 -5.26 -20.50 10.99
N GLU A 54 -5.22 -19.98 9.76
CA GLU A 54 -5.83 -18.71 9.40
C GLU A 54 -7.38 -18.74 9.52
N GLU A 55 -8.02 -19.85 9.16
CA GLU A 55 -9.46 -20.07 9.33
C GLU A 55 -9.88 -20.17 10.81
N GLU A 56 -9.09 -20.86 11.64
CA GLU A 56 -9.31 -20.92 13.08
C GLU A 56 -9.22 -19.53 13.72
N GLU A 57 -8.18 -18.76 13.34
CA GLU A 57 -7.98 -17.40 13.79
C GLU A 57 -9.09 -16.45 13.30
N GLN A 58 -9.60 -16.62 12.07
CA GLN A 58 -10.77 -15.87 11.58
C GLN A 58 -12.03 -16.20 12.39
N ASN A 59 -12.28 -17.49 12.68
CA ASN A 59 -13.42 -17.92 13.48
C ASN A 59 -13.41 -17.33 14.88
N LYS A 60 -12.24 -17.33 15.53
CA LYS A 60 -12.02 -16.71 16.84
C LYS A 60 -12.23 -15.20 16.81
N SER A 61 -11.68 -14.51 15.81
CA SER A 61 -11.89 -13.07 15.59
C SER A 61 -13.36 -12.73 15.36
N PHE A 62 -14.08 -13.55 14.57
CA PHE A 62 -15.50 -13.39 14.32
C PHE A 62 -16.35 -13.53 15.59
N LEU A 63 -16.07 -14.55 16.42
CA LEU A 63 -16.71 -14.73 17.73
C LEU A 63 -16.42 -13.55 18.67
N GLY A 64 -15.19 -13.01 18.62
CA GLY A 64 -14.78 -11.79 19.31
C GLY A 64 -15.33 -10.50 18.71
N ARG A 65 -16.06 -10.59 17.58
CA ARG A 65 -16.54 -9.47 16.76
C ARG A 65 -15.44 -8.48 16.38
N LYS A 66 -14.26 -9.00 16.04
CA LYS A 66 -13.13 -8.23 15.54
C LYS A 66 -12.77 -8.65 14.11
N LEU A 67 -12.33 -7.66 13.34
CA LEU A 67 -11.70 -7.83 12.04
C LEU A 67 -10.21 -7.48 12.15
N SER A 68 -9.43 -7.71 11.11
CA SER A 68 -8.02 -7.34 11.09
C SER A 68 -7.83 -6.00 10.38
N LEU A 69 -7.02 -5.10 10.93
CA LEU A 69 -6.70 -3.81 10.31
C LEU A 69 -5.19 -3.63 10.21
N VAL A 70 -4.68 -3.66 8.98
CA VAL A 70 -3.29 -3.39 8.64
C VAL A 70 -3.11 -1.89 8.40
N LEU A 71 -2.21 -1.29 9.17
CA LEU A 71 -1.91 0.13 9.17
C LEU A 71 -0.49 0.36 8.68
N ASP A 72 -0.36 1.12 7.60
CA ASP A 72 0.91 1.74 7.26
C ASP A 72 1.25 2.89 8.23
N LEU A 73 2.54 3.27 8.30
CA LEU A 73 3.01 4.34 9.18
C LEU A 73 3.22 5.65 8.42
N ASP A 74 4.21 5.68 7.54
CA ASP A 74 4.75 6.88 6.91
C ASP A 74 3.75 7.45 5.90
N HIS A 75 3.48 8.75 5.97
CA HIS A 75 2.43 9.44 5.20
C HIS A 75 0.98 8.93 5.44
N THR A 76 0.80 7.83 6.19
CA THR A 76 -0.52 7.32 6.58
C THR A 76 -0.94 7.82 7.96
N LEU A 77 -0.21 7.41 9.01
CA LEU A 77 -0.48 7.75 10.41
C LEU A 77 0.43 8.86 10.95
N LEU A 78 1.56 9.10 10.30
CA LEU A 78 2.56 10.07 10.72
C LEU A 78 3.39 10.51 9.52
N HIS A 79 4.19 11.55 9.70
CA HIS A 79 5.25 11.93 8.78
C HIS A 79 6.54 12.09 9.55
N SER A 80 7.65 11.63 8.96
CA SER A 80 8.96 11.71 9.57
C SER A 80 10.01 12.24 8.60
N ILE A 81 10.95 13.03 9.11
CA ILE A 81 12.05 13.61 8.33
C ILE A 81 13.36 13.51 9.12
N LYS A 82 14.49 13.32 8.43
CA LYS A 82 15.80 13.39 9.09
C LYS A 82 16.10 14.81 9.52
N ALA A 83 16.66 14.98 10.71
CA ALA A 83 17.02 16.31 11.22
C ALA A 83 18.01 17.06 10.29
N ALA A 84 18.85 16.33 9.56
CA ALA A 84 19.77 16.91 8.59
C ALA A 84 19.11 17.50 7.34
N GLU A 85 17.84 17.18 7.07
CA GLU A 85 17.09 17.65 5.91
C GLU A 85 16.28 18.93 6.20
N LEU A 86 16.19 19.33 7.47
CA LEU A 86 15.55 20.57 7.89
C LEU A 86 16.52 21.74 7.86
N ASP A 87 16.01 22.92 7.54
CA ASP A 87 16.77 24.14 7.76
C ASP A 87 16.79 24.53 9.25
N ARG A 88 17.72 25.42 9.63
CA ARG A 88 17.89 25.84 11.03
C ARG A 88 16.64 26.52 11.60
N ILE A 89 15.89 27.26 10.78
CA ILE A 89 14.72 28.02 11.22
C ILE A 89 13.58 27.06 11.54
N GLN A 90 13.38 26.05 10.69
CA GLN A 90 12.42 24.97 10.88
C GLN A 90 12.76 24.15 12.12
N ASP A 91 14.02 23.76 12.29
CA ASP A 91 14.47 22.99 13.45
C ASP A 91 14.23 23.76 14.77
N GLU A 92 14.60 25.05 14.83
CA GLU A 92 14.31 25.93 15.97
C GLU A 92 12.80 26.09 16.22
N LYS A 93 11.98 26.16 15.17
CA LYS A 93 10.52 26.23 15.28
C LYS A 93 9.97 24.95 15.91
N LEU A 94 10.42 23.78 15.46
CA LEU A 94 9.96 22.49 15.98
C LEU A 94 10.33 22.30 17.46
N PHE A 95 11.52 22.74 17.89
CA PHE A 95 11.89 22.72 19.31
C PHE A 95 10.94 23.56 20.17
N LYS A 96 10.61 24.79 19.73
CA LYS A 96 9.63 25.64 20.42
C LYS A 96 8.25 24.99 20.49
N MET A 97 7.84 24.27 19.44
CA MET A 97 6.56 23.54 19.42
C MET A 97 6.56 22.35 20.40
N ILE A 98 7.64 21.56 20.47
CA ILE A 98 7.75 20.47 21.45
C ILE A 98 7.67 21.02 22.88
N GLU A 99 8.32 22.13 23.19
CA GLU A 99 8.26 22.74 24.52
C GLU A 99 6.84 23.12 24.92
N GLN A 100 6.01 23.55 23.97
CA GLN A 100 4.59 23.87 24.19
C GLN A 100 3.73 22.61 24.35
N GLU A 101 4.06 21.52 23.64
CA GLU A 101 3.38 20.23 23.78
C GLU A 101 3.84 19.43 25.02
N LEU A 102 4.91 19.86 25.68
CA LEU A 102 5.48 19.14 26.82
C LEU A 102 4.48 19.13 28.00
N GLY A 103 4.15 17.92 28.46
CA GLY A 103 3.16 17.70 29.52
C GLY A 103 1.74 17.42 29.03
N GLN A 104 1.48 17.53 27.72
CA GLN A 104 0.24 17.04 27.13
C GLN A 104 0.28 15.51 27.01
N PRO A 105 -0.77 14.77 27.44
CA PRO A 105 -0.77 13.31 27.37
C PRO A 105 -0.82 12.77 25.95
N GLN A 106 -1.32 13.57 24.99
CA GLN A 106 -1.52 13.21 23.59
C GLN A 106 -0.77 14.18 22.67
N ARG A 107 0.54 14.30 22.89
CA ARG A 107 1.41 15.10 22.01
C ARG A 107 1.52 14.46 20.63
N HIS A 108 1.81 15.26 19.61
CA HIS A 108 1.90 14.81 18.23
C HIS A 108 3.29 15.01 17.65
N LEU A 109 4.12 15.90 18.21
CA LEU A 109 5.48 16.14 17.72
C LEU A 109 6.54 15.47 18.60
N PHE A 110 7.46 14.76 17.95
CA PHE A 110 8.52 13.99 18.59
C PHE A 110 9.85 14.24 17.88
N CYS A 111 10.91 14.38 18.68
CA CYS A 111 12.29 14.26 18.22
C CYS A 111 12.82 12.91 18.71
N LEU A 112 13.39 12.12 17.81
CA LEU A 112 13.94 10.78 18.05
C LEU A 112 15.46 10.84 17.89
N PRO A 113 16.24 11.15 18.97
CA PRO A 113 17.67 11.40 18.85
C PRO A 113 18.45 10.19 18.35
N GLY A 114 18.06 8.98 18.77
CA GLY A 114 18.71 7.73 18.34
C GLY A 114 18.59 7.44 16.85
N LEU A 115 17.62 8.05 16.17
CA LEU A 115 17.42 7.96 14.73
C LEU A 115 17.72 9.28 14.00
N SER A 116 18.12 10.32 14.73
CA SER A 116 18.36 11.68 14.20
C SER A 116 17.21 12.20 13.33
N MET A 117 15.97 12.04 13.81
CA MET A 117 14.77 12.36 13.04
C MET A 117 13.71 13.09 13.86
N TRP A 118 12.92 13.88 13.15
CA TRP A 118 11.67 14.45 13.63
C TRP A 118 10.51 13.61 13.13
N THR A 119 9.47 13.50 13.96
CA THR A 119 8.26 12.75 13.63
C THR A 119 7.04 13.51 14.12
N LYS A 120 6.10 13.75 13.22
CA LYS A 120 4.80 14.33 13.51
C LYS A 120 3.73 13.27 13.31
N LEU A 121 3.00 12.95 14.37
CA LEU A 121 1.83 12.10 14.28
C LEU A 121 0.65 12.86 13.66
N ARG A 122 -0.10 12.17 12.80
CA ARG A 122 -1.25 12.75 12.12
C ARG A 122 -2.36 13.09 13.12
N PRO A 123 -2.95 14.29 13.05
CA PRO A 123 -4.00 14.71 13.97
C PRO A 123 -5.16 13.70 14.05
N GLY A 124 -5.57 13.38 15.29
CA GLY A 124 -6.67 12.44 15.57
C GLY A 124 -6.24 10.99 15.79
N ILE A 125 -4.95 10.67 15.66
CA ILE A 125 -4.40 9.31 15.80
C ILE A 125 -4.79 8.61 17.10
N TRP A 126 -4.76 9.32 18.23
CA TRP A 126 -5.02 8.71 19.54
C TRP A 126 -6.47 8.21 19.65
N ASN A 127 -7.43 9.04 19.23
CA ASN A 127 -8.83 8.66 19.18
C ASN A 127 -9.10 7.58 18.11
N PHE A 128 -8.41 7.66 16.98
CA PHE A 128 -8.49 6.64 15.94
C PHE A 128 -8.06 5.26 16.47
N LEU A 129 -6.87 5.15 17.07
CA LEU A 129 -6.34 3.88 17.60
C LEU A 129 -7.18 3.32 18.76
N ASP A 130 -7.62 4.17 19.70
CA ASP A 130 -8.49 3.76 20.80
C ASP A 130 -9.81 3.16 20.32
N LYS A 131 -10.44 3.78 19.31
CA LYS A 131 -11.71 3.28 18.77
C LYS A 131 -11.51 2.09 17.82
N ALA A 132 -10.51 2.16 16.96
CA ALA A 132 -10.20 1.08 16.01
C ALA A 132 -9.86 -0.22 16.75
N SER A 133 -9.05 -0.17 17.82
CA SER A 133 -8.66 -1.37 18.59
C SER A 133 -9.83 -2.11 19.27
N LYS A 134 -10.97 -1.45 19.48
CA LYS A 134 -12.21 -2.06 20.00
C LYS A 134 -12.93 -2.90 18.94
N LEU A 135 -12.75 -2.56 17.67
CA LEU A 135 -13.43 -3.18 16.52
C LEU A 135 -12.50 -4.07 15.70
N TYR A 136 -11.19 -3.82 15.77
CA TYR A 136 -10.17 -4.46 14.95
C TYR A 136 -8.98 -4.92 15.79
N GLU A 137 -8.34 -5.99 15.33
CA GLU A 137 -6.98 -6.33 15.70
C GLU A 137 -6.02 -5.52 14.84
N LEU A 138 -5.16 -4.73 15.46
CA LEU A 138 -4.30 -3.79 14.77
C LEU A 138 -2.96 -4.44 14.42
N HIS A 139 -2.56 -4.31 13.16
CA HIS A 139 -1.26 -4.70 12.63
C HIS A 139 -0.56 -3.46 12.07
N VAL A 140 0.73 -3.30 12.36
CA VAL A 140 1.56 -2.31 11.68
C VAL A 140 2.27 -3.02 10.52
N TYR A 141 2.20 -2.45 9.33
CA TYR A 141 3.00 -2.89 8.19
C TYR A 141 3.63 -1.67 7.52
N THR A 142 4.92 -1.43 7.80
CA THR A 142 5.72 -0.36 7.18
C THR A 142 6.82 -0.93 6.27
N LEU A 143 7.20 -0.18 5.24
CA LEU A 143 8.43 -0.43 4.45
C LEU A 143 9.68 0.19 5.10
N GLY A 144 9.52 0.88 6.23
CA GLY A 144 10.60 1.37 7.07
C GLY A 144 11.39 0.24 7.75
N MET A 145 12.59 0.57 8.22
CA MET A 145 13.47 -0.38 8.91
C MET A 145 12.88 -0.81 10.26
N LYS A 146 13.22 -2.02 10.70
CA LYS A 146 12.76 -2.58 11.99
C LYS A 146 13.06 -1.68 13.20
N SER A 147 14.24 -1.06 13.24
CA SER A 147 14.62 -0.12 14.32
C SER A 147 13.71 1.10 14.37
N TYR A 148 13.35 1.64 13.20
CA TYR A 148 12.42 2.75 13.08
C TYR A 148 11.01 2.35 13.54
N ALA A 149 10.48 1.24 13.00
CA ALA A 149 9.17 0.73 13.38
C ALA A 149 9.05 0.50 14.90
N ALA A 150 10.11 -0.03 15.53
CA ALA A 150 10.15 -0.23 16.98
C ALA A 150 10.06 1.08 17.77
N GLU A 151 10.75 2.15 17.35
CA GLU A 151 10.66 3.46 18.03
C GLU A 151 9.28 4.10 17.87
N ILE A 152 8.68 4.01 16.68
CA ILE A 152 7.31 4.50 16.45
C ILE A 152 6.29 3.71 17.26
N VAL A 153 6.38 2.39 17.28
CA VAL A 153 5.44 1.54 18.05
C VAL A 153 5.54 1.83 19.55
N LYS A 154 6.73 2.12 20.08
CA LYS A 154 6.88 2.57 21.49
C LYS A 154 6.14 3.87 21.77
N ILE A 155 6.06 4.79 20.78
CA ILE A 155 5.30 6.03 20.90
C ILE A 155 3.80 5.76 20.84
N LEU A 156 3.35 4.97 19.85
CA LEU A 156 1.93 4.75 19.58
C LEU A 156 1.27 3.79 20.57
N ASP A 157 2.00 2.79 21.04
CA ASP A 157 1.54 1.77 21.99
C ASP A 157 2.58 1.52 23.09
N PRO A 158 2.75 2.46 24.05
CA PRO A 158 3.70 2.30 25.14
C PRO A 158 3.42 1.07 26.03
N THR A 159 2.18 0.60 26.04
CA THR A 159 1.73 -0.53 26.86
C THR A 159 1.88 -1.89 26.16
N GLY A 160 2.09 -1.89 24.84
CA GLY A 160 2.09 -3.11 24.02
C GLY A 160 0.71 -3.78 23.88
N THR A 161 -0.39 -3.10 24.22
CA THR A 161 -1.73 -3.70 24.23
C THR A 161 -2.45 -3.61 22.88
N LEU A 162 -2.09 -2.63 22.04
CA LEU A 162 -2.71 -2.37 20.74
C LEU A 162 -2.18 -3.33 19.68
N PHE A 163 -0.85 -3.39 19.51
CA PHE A 163 -0.23 -4.15 18.42
C PHE A 163 0.25 -5.53 18.88
N GLN A 164 0.58 -5.73 20.15
CA GLN A 164 0.97 -7.03 20.73
C GLN A 164 2.02 -7.80 19.88
N GLY A 165 2.97 -7.08 19.28
CA GLY A 165 4.00 -7.67 18.43
C GLY A 165 3.64 -7.87 16.95
N ARG A 166 2.40 -7.57 16.52
CA ARG A 166 1.96 -7.58 15.11
C ARG A 166 2.54 -6.42 14.32
N VAL A 167 3.86 -6.42 14.14
CA VAL A 167 4.63 -5.36 13.48
C VAL A 167 5.48 -5.97 12.38
N ILE A 168 5.09 -5.70 11.15
CA ILE A 168 5.80 -6.10 9.94
C ILE A 168 6.58 -4.88 9.45
N SER A 169 7.89 -5.05 9.30
CA SER A 169 8.82 -4.01 8.84
C SER A 169 9.73 -4.57 7.76
N ARG A 170 10.44 -3.69 7.06
CA ARG A 170 11.45 -4.13 6.10
C ARG A 170 12.61 -4.80 6.85
N GLY A 171 12.87 -6.06 6.50
CA GLY A 171 14.00 -6.84 7.02
C GLY A 171 15.34 -6.20 6.66
N ASP A 172 16.37 -6.52 7.43
CA ASP A 172 17.73 -6.07 7.15
C ASP A 172 18.22 -6.74 5.85
N LYS A 173 19.03 -6.02 5.07
CA LYS A 173 19.57 -6.52 3.78
C LYS A 173 20.37 -7.84 3.93
N SER A 174 20.69 -8.26 5.15
CA SER A 174 21.38 -9.51 5.48
C SER A 174 20.53 -10.77 5.33
N ASP A 175 19.20 -10.65 5.25
CA ASP A 175 18.30 -11.81 5.32
C ASP A 175 17.89 -12.34 3.93
N LEU A 176 18.49 -11.82 2.85
CA LEU A 176 18.24 -12.27 1.47
C LEU A 176 19.44 -13.07 0.96
N PRO A 177 19.28 -14.39 0.70
CA PRO A 177 20.38 -15.25 0.25
C PRO A 177 20.93 -14.89 -1.13
N ASN A 178 20.18 -14.15 -1.96
CA ASN A 178 20.58 -13.82 -3.32
C ASN A 178 20.21 -12.36 -3.63
N GLY A 179 21.21 -11.57 -4.04
CA GLY A 179 21.11 -10.16 -4.36
C GLY A 179 20.26 -9.85 -5.59
N GLY A 180 18.94 -9.93 -5.44
CA GLY A 180 17.96 -9.34 -6.34
C GLY A 180 17.59 -7.93 -5.85
N GLY A 181 18.19 -6.91 -6.45
CA GLY A 181 17.63 -5.57 -6.40
C GLY A 181 16.24 -5.56 -7.05
N GLU A 182 15.39 -4.62 -6.63
CA GLU A 182 14.05 -4.30 -7.15
C GLU A 182 12.80 -4.97 -6.53
N SER A 183 12.89 -6.07 -5.77
CA SER A 183 11.70 -6.65 -5.08
C SER A 183 11.33 -5.99 -3.73
N SER A 184 12.02 -4.92 -3.31
CA SER A 184 12.00 -4.46 -1.91
C SER A 184 10.99 -3.36 -1.54
N LEU A 185 10.04 -3.02 -2.43
CA LEU A 185 9.05 -1.95 -2.19
C LEU A 185 7.59 -2.44 -2.28
N ILE A 186 7.38 -3.74 -2.44
CA ILE A 186 6.06 -4.36 -2.45
C ILE A 186 5.80 -4.98 -1.08
N LYS A 187 4.58 -4.80 -0.57
CA LYS A 187 4.10 -5.44 0.66
C LYS A 187 3.47 -6.78 0.30
N ASP A 188 3.83 -7.79 1.09
CA ASP A 188 3.41 -9.18 0.92
C ASP A 188 2.35 -9.50 1.97
N PHE A 189 1.12 -9.73 1.51
CA PHE A 189 -0.02 -9.98 2.38
C PHE A 189 0.15 -11.26 3.22
N ASN A 190 0.89 -12.26 2.74
CA ASN A 190 1.09 -13.52 3.46
C ASN A 190 1.79 -13.33 4.82
N LYS A 191 2.50 -12.21 5.00
CA LYS A 191 3.14 -11.86 6.28
C LYS A 191 2.15 -11.40 7.35
N VAL A 192 0.91 -11.07 6.96
CA VAL A 192 -0.16 -10.67 7.89
C VAL A 192 -0.71 -11.88 8.64
N GLN A 193 -0.62 -13.08 8.06
CA GLN A 193 -1.09 -14.36 8.64
C GLN A 193 -2.59 -14.31 9.02
N ARG A 194 -3.40 -13.87 8.07
CA ARG A 194 -4.85 -13.65 8.20
C ARG A 194 -5.52 -13.82 6.85
N LEU A 195 -6.80 -14.20 6.84
CA LEU A 195 -7.55 -14.35 5.60
C LEU A 195 -7.94 -13.00 4.99
N GLU A 196 -7.78 -12.84 3.68
CA GLU A 196 -8.19 -11.61 2.96
C GLU A 196 -9.66 -11.25 3.16
N SER A 197 -10.53 -12.20 3.52
CA SER A 197 -11.94 -11.93 3.83
C SER A 197 -12.17 -11.18 5.14
N ASP A 198 -11.17 -11.08 6.03
CA ASP A 198 -11.26 -10.40 7.32
C ASP A 198 -10.36 -9.17 7.47
N VAL A 199 -9.43 -8.95 6.53
CA VAL A 199 -8.43 -7.87 6.62
C VAL A 199 -8.85 -6.62 5.84
N LEU A 200 -8.74 -5.46 6.49
CA LEU A 200 -8.67 -4.16 5.82
C LEU A 200 -7.26 -3.59 5.87
N ILE A 201 -6.87 -2.88 4.82
CA ILE A 201 -5.55 -2.24 4.71
C ILE A 201 -5.75 -0.73 4.58
N MET A 202 -5.00 0.04 5.35
CA MET A 202 -4.87 1.50 5.19
C MET A 202 -3.44 1.84 4.83
N ASP A 203 -3.29 2.41 3.64
CA ASP A 203 -1.99 2.76 3.07
C ASP A 203 -2.20 3.96 2.14
N ASP A 204 -1.26 4.89 2.13
CA ASP A 204 -1.28 6.01 1.19
C ASP A 204 -0.77 5.59 -0.19
N THR A 205 0.07 4.55 -0.26
CA THR A 205 0.75 4.14 -1.49
C THR A 205 0.12 2.88 -2.08
N ILE A 206 -0.81 3.05 -3.02
CA ILE A 206 -1.55 1.92 -3.64
C ILE A 206 -0.63 0.88 -4.30
N ASN A 207 0.45 1.33 -4.95
CA ASN A 207 1.29 0.46 -5.77
C ASN A 207 2.11 -0.57 -4.98
N VAL A 208 2.22 -0.42 -3.65
CA VAL A 208 2.89 -1.42 -2.81
C VAL A 208 2.02 -2.65 -2.56
N TRP A 209 0.73 -2.60 -2.93
CA TRP A 209 -0.25 -3.70 -2.77
C TRP A 209 -0.82 -4.15 -4.13
N PRO A 210 -0.01 -4.70 -5.05
CA PRO A 210 -0.47 -5.05 -6.40
C PRO A 210 -1.58 -6.10 -6.43
N HIS A 211 -1.62 -7.01 -5.44
CA HIS A 211 -2.55 -8.14 -5.41
C HIS A 211 -3.72 -7.93 -4.42
N ASN A 212 -3.65 -6.95 -3.52
CA ASN A 212 -4.59 -6.78 -2.40
C ASN A 212 -5.35 -5.45 -2.43
N GLN A 213 -5.46 -4.81 -3.60
CA GLN A 213 -6.17 -3.53 -3.74
C GLN A 213 -7.65 -3.60 -3.33
N ARG A 214 -8.26 -4.79 -3.37
CA ARG A 214 -9.63 -5.01 -2.90
C ARG A 214 -9.81 -4.84 -1.38
N ASN A 215 -8.74 -4.99 -0.62
CA ASN A 215 -8.70 -4.79 0.83
C ASN A 215 -8.30 -3.36 1.20
N LEU A 216 -7.80 -2.59 0.22
CA LEU A 216 -7.16 -1.29 0.44
C LEU A 216 -8.16 -0.14 0.49
N ILE A 217 -8.07 0.61 1.59
CA ILE A 217 -8.60 1.96 1.73
C ILE A 217 -7.43 2.91 1.50
N ALA A 218 -7.35 3.46 0.28
CA ALA A 218 -6.31 4.43 -0.07
C ALA A 218 -6.47 5.69 0.79
N VAL A 219 -5.37 6.09 1.44
CA VAL A 219 -5.34 7.22 2.36
C VAL A 219 -4.66 8.41 1.69
N LYS A 220 -5.16 9.63 1.91
CA LYS A 220 -4.44 10.83 1.45
C LYS A 220 -3.12 10.92 2.22
N SER A 221 -1.99 11.02 1.51
CA SER A 221 -0.66 11.20 2.10
C SER A 221 -0.62 12.40 3.06
N TYR A 222 0.01 12.21 4.20
CA TYR A 222 0.16 13.21 5.26
C TYR A 222 1.54 13.86 5.17
N ASN A 223 1.61 15.05 4.57
CA ASN A 223 2.88 15.72 4.29
C ASN A 223 3.11 16.90 5.24
N TYR A 224 3.44 16.58 6.50
CA TYR A 224 3.73 17.60 7.51
C TYR A 224 5.02 18.39 7.28
N PHE A 225 6.15 17.69 7.16
CA PHE A 225 7.46 18.27 6.87
C PHE A 225 7.63 18.59 5.38
N PRO A 226 8.52 19.52 5.03
CA PRO A 226 8.85 19.80 3.64
C PRO A 226 9.53 18.59 2.99
N GLU A 227 9.05 18.19 1.81
CA GLU A 227 9.72 17.18 1.00
C GLU A 227 10.90 17.79 0.22
N SER A 228 11.85 16.94 -0.18
CA SER A 228 12.95 17.37 -1.05
C SER A 228 12.38 17.84 -2.40
N ARG A 229 12.45 19.16 -2.64
CA ARG A 229 11.90 19.78 -3.85
C ARG A 229 12.66 19.31 -5.09
N GLN A 230 12.02 18.51 -5.93
CA GLN A 230 12.47 18.32 -7.32
C GLN A 230 12.40 19.68 -8.04
N PRO A 231 13.40 20.10 -8.82
CA PRO A 231 13.49 21.48 -9.34
C PRO A 231 12.37 21.90 -10.32
N TYR A 232 11.50 20.98 -10.75
CA TYR A 232 10.57 21.19 -11.86
C TYR A 232 9.11 20.82 -11.57
N GLU A 233 8.79 20.38 -10.35
CA GLU A 233 7.40 20.05 -9.99
C GLU A 233 6.87 21.10 -9.01
N PRO A 234 5.75 21.78 -9.33
CA PRO A 234 5.06 22.61 -8.36
C PRO A 234 4.49 21.69 -7.27
N CYS A 235 5.19 21.65 -6.12
CA CYS A 235 4.75 20.91 -4.94
C CYS A 235 3.95 21.83 -4.02
N GLU A 236 2.82 21.34 -3.52
CA GLU A 236 2.05 22.05 -2.49
C GLU A 236 2.93 22.30 -1.26
N PRO A 237 2.81 23.46 -0.59
CA PRO A 237 3.57 23.71 0.63
C PRO A 237 3.17 22.69 1.70
N SER A 238 4.16 22.18 2.42
CA SER A 238 3.91 21.27 3.55
C SER A 238 3.12 21.96 4.67
N PHE A 239 2.53 21.19 5.57
CA PHE A 239 1.79 21.75 6.71
C PHE A 239 2.69 22.63 7.61
N LEU A 240 3.96 22.25 7.79
CA LEU A 240 4.92 23.03 8.56
C LEU A 240 5.22 24.40 7.94
N GLU A 241 5.33 24.46 6.61
CA GLU A 241 5.55 25.70 5.84
C GLU A 241 4.31 26.58 5.83
N SER A 242 3.13 25.96 5.78
CA SER A 242 1.83 26.65 5.75
C SER A 242 1.32 27.06 7.13
N ASP A 243 2.06 26.75 8.21
CA ASP A 243 1.68 26.98 9.60
C ASP A 243 0.26 26.48 9.94
N SER A 244 -0.10 25.32 9.38
CA SER A 244 -1.40 24.67 9.55
C SER A 244 -1.22 23.17 9.76
N ASP A 245 -2.31 22.44 9.99
CA ASP A 245 -2.32 20.98 10.09
C ASP A 245 -3.73 20.46 9.80
N GLU A 246 -3.88 19.14 9.68
CA GLU A 246 -5.20 18.52 9.68
C GLU A 246 -5.93 18.75 11.02
N ARG A 247 -7.26 18.70 10.99
CA ARG A 247 -8.06 18.77 12.21
C ARG A 247 -8.38 17.37 12.73
N ALA A 248 -8.24 17.15 14.03
CA ALA A 248 -8.51 15.84 14.63
C ALA A 248 -9.98 15.38 14.52
N ASP A 249 -10.93 16.30 14.46
CA ASP A 249 -12.38 16.01 14.47
C ASP A 249 -12.98 15.76 13.08
N ILE A 250 -12.43 16.40 12.04
CA ILE A 250 -12.94 16.31 10.66
C ILE A 250 -11.88 15.92 9.62
N GLY A 251 -10.64 15.69 10.06
CA GLY A 251 -9.54 15.32 9.18
C GLY A 251 -9.62 13.89 8.68
N THR A 252 -8.52 13.44 8.08
CA THR A 252 -8.50 12.17 7.35
C THR A 252 -8.73 10.97 8.27
N LEU A 253 -8.07 10.92 9.43
CA LEU A 253 -8.26 9.81 10.38
C LEU A 253 -9.68 9.74 10.97
N SER A 254 -10.33 10.88 11.17
CA SER A 254 -11.74 10.92 11.63
C SER A 254 -12.69 10.36 10.56
N SER A 255 -12.45 10.72 9.30
CA SER A 255 -13.20 10.20 8.16
C SER A 255 -12.98 8.69 7.99
N LEU A 256 -11.72 8.23 8.08
CA LEU A 256 -11.38 6.81 8.00
C LEU A 256 -12.01 6.00 9.13
N LEU A 257 -12.01 6.53 10.36
CA LEU A 257 -12.69 5.90 11.49
C LEU A 257 -14.17 5.66 11.20
N THR A 258 -14.86 6.68 10.67
CA THR A 258 -16.28 6.58 10.31
C THR A 258 -16.52 5.49 9.25
N VAL A 259 -15.60 5.37 8.28
CA VAL A 259 -15.66 4.33 7.24
C VAL A 259 -15.49 2.93 7.83
N ILE A 260 -14.47 2.69 8.66
CA ILE A 260 -14.24 1.37 9.26
C ILE A 260 -15.34 0.98 10.26
N GLU A 261 -15.86 1.92 11.05
CA GLU A 261 -17.00 1.66 11.93
C GLU A 261 -18.24 1.20 11.14
N ARG A 262 -18.45 1.77 9.95
CA ARG A 262 -19.54 1.40 9.06
C ARG A 262 -19.31 0.03 8.41
N ILE A 263 -18.10 -0.25 7.94
CA ILE A 263 -17.73 -1.55 7.36
C ILE A 263 -17.89 -2.65 8.41
N HIS A 264 -17.35 -2.44 9.61
CA HIS A 264 -17.50 -3.37 10.73
C HIS A 264 -18.96 -3.68 11.04
N ARG A 265 -19.79 -2.63 11.18
CA ARG A 265 -21.23 -2.80 11.45
C ARG A 265 -21.95 -3.59 10.36
N GLU A 266 -21.64 -3.34 9.08
CA GLU A 266 -22.25 -4.04 7.95
C GLU A 266 -21.77 -5.49 7.87
N PHE A 267 -20.47 -5.73 8.07
CA PHE A 267 -19.87 -7.07 8.10
C PHE A 267 -20.49 -7.95 9.20
N PHE A 268 -20.64 -7.42 10.42
CA PHE A 268 -21.26 -8.16 11.53
C PHE A 268 -22.78 -8.02 11.61
N SER A 269 -23.43 -7.48 10.58
CA SER A 269 -24.91 -7.50 10.50
C SER A 269 -25.44 -8.87 10.06
N PHE A 270 -24.59 -9.67 9.42
CA PHE A 270 -24.88 -11.02 9.00
C PHE A 270 -24.65 -12.02 10.15
N LEU A 271 -25.38 -13.16 10.11
CA LEU A 271 -25.43 -14.13 11.20
C LEU A 271 -24.44 -15.32 11.05
N SER A 272 -23.83 -15.50 9.88
CA SER A 272 -22.93 -16.62 9.57
C SER A 272 -21.76 -16.14 8.72
N LEU A 273 -20.56 -16.67 8.96
CA LEU A 273 -19.35 -16.38 8.16
C LEU A 273 -19.44 -16.86 6.71
N GLU A 274 -20.35 -17.79 6.39
CA GLU A 274 -20.48 -18.36 5.05
C GLU A 274 -20.76 -17.28 4.00
N GLY A 275 -19.78 -17.04 3.13
CA GLY A 275 -19.89 -16.10 2.00
C GLY A 275 -19.75 -14.61 2.36
N ILE A 276 -19.41 -14.27 3.61
CA ILE A 276 -19.11 -12.88 3.98
C ILE A 276 -17.64 -12.59 3.68
N ASP A 277 -17.41 -11.43 3.04
CA ASP A 277 -16.09 -10.95 2.72
C ASP A 277 -16.02 -9.44 2.93
N VAL A 278 -15.06 -8.98 3.73
CA VAL A 278 -14.88 -7.56 4.02
C VAL A 278 -14.60 -6.74 2.75
N ARG A 279 -13.98 -7.34 1.73
CA ARG A 279 -13.72 -6.74 0.42
C ARG A 279 -15.04 -6.37 -0.29
N ASN A 280 -16.06 -7.22 -0.17
CA ASN A 280 -17.38 -6.95 -0.74
C ASN A 280 -18.07 -5.80 0.00
N THR A 281 -17.96 -5.76 1.33
CA THR A 281 -18.50 -4.67 2.16
C THR A 281 -17.80 -3.35 1.86
N LEU A 282 -16.47 -3.34 1.72
CA LEU A 282 -15.71 -2.16 1.32
C LEU A 282 -16.11 -1.68 -0.08
N ALA A 283 -16.20 -2.59 -1.06
CA ALA A 283 -16.63 -2.25 -2.41
C ALA A 283 -18.07 -1.69 -2.44
N SER A 284 -18.96 -2.22 -1.59
CA SER A 284 -20.30 -1.66 -1.37
C SER A 284 -20.24 -0.23 -0.84
N GLN A 285 -19.38 0.07 0.14
CA GLN A 285 -19.20 1.44 0.63
C GLN A 285 -18.65 2.38 -0.44
N LYS A 286 -17.64 1.95 -1.22
CA LYS A 286 -17.07 2.75 -2.31
C LYS A 286 -18.14 3.11 -3.34
N ARG A 287 -18.91 2.12 -3.82
CA ARG A 287 -19.96 2.32 -4.84
C ARG A 287 -21.05 3.30 -4.45
N ARG A 288 -21.26 3.56 -3.16
CA ARG A 288 -22.29 4.50 -2.69
C ARG A 288 -21.90 5.95 -2.87
N ILE A 289 -20.61 6.25 -3.05
CA ILE A 289 -20.07 7.61 -3.05
C ILE A 289 -20.53 8.37 -4.29
N LEU A 290 -20.35 7.78 -5.48
CA LEU A 290 -20.78 8.36 -6.76
C LEU A 290 -22.01 7.65 -7.36
N SER A 291 -22.79 6.96 -6.51
CA SER A 291 -24.01 6.28 -6.94
C SER A 291 -24.99 7.28 -7.55
N GLY A 292 -25.42 7.02 -8.79
CA GLY A 292 -26.31 7.89 -9.55
C GLY A 292 -25.60 8.97 -10.37
N CYS A 293 -24.27 9.11 -10.23
CA CYS A 293 -23.47 9.96 -11.10
C CYS A 293 -23.23 9.25 -12.44
N LYS A 294 -23.58 9.92 -13.54
CA LYS A 294 -23.09 9.60 -14.88
C LYS A 294 -22.07 10.63 -15.33
N ILE A 295 -20.83 10.20 -15.56
CA ILE A 295 -19.66 11.05 -15.79
C ILE A 295 -19.24 10.98 -17.26
N LEU A 296 -19.13 12.14 -17.90
CA LEU A 296 -18.61 12.29 -19.25
C LEU A 296 -17.23 12.95 -19.20
N PHE A 297 -16.24 12.32 -19.83
CA PHE A 297 -14.89 12.87 -19.90
C PHE A 297 -14.67 13.69 -21.18
N SER A 298 -13.98 14.82 -21.04
CA SER A 298 -13.73 15.77 -22.14
C SER A 298 -12.33 16.38 -22.08
N GLY A 299 -11.49 16.01 -23.06
CA GLY A 299 -10.17 16.63 -23.22
C GLY A 299 -9.26 16.42 -22.01
N ILE A 300 -9.26 15.20 -21.46
CA ILE A 300 -8.29 14.80 -20.43
C ILE A 300 -7.02 14.34 -21.14
N SER A 301 -5.93 15.04 -20.87
CA SER A 301 -4.61 14.70 -21.38
C SER A 301 -4.23 13.30 -20.89
N SER A 302 -3.76 12.42 -21.78
CA SER A 302 -3.45 10.99 -21.52
C SER A 302 -4.62 10.00 -21.59
N MET A 303 -5.86 10.47 -21.77
CA MET A 303 -6.99 9.56 -21.99
C MET A 303 -6.99 9.05 -23.43
N ASN A 304 -6.69 7.77 -23.61
CA ASN A 304 -6.73 7.13 -24.93
C ASN A 304 -8.19 7.02 -25.41
N GLU A 305 -8.50 7.65 -26.54
CA GLU A 305 -9.85 7.67 -27.12
C GLU A 305 -10.35 6.26 -27.51
N ASP A 306 -9.45 5.35 -27.87
CA ASP A 306 -9.78 3.97 -28.24
C ASP A 306 -10.07 3.09 -27.01
N LYS A 307 -9.43 3.39 -25.87
CA LYS A 307 -9.58 2.61 -24.62
C LYS A 307 -9.71 3.52 -23.39
N PRO A 308 -10.78 4.32 -23.30
CA PRO A 308 -10.99 5.26 -22.21
C PRO A 308 -11.18 4.57 -20.86
N HIS A 309 -11.66 3.33 -20.87
CA HIS A 309 -11.90 2.51 -19.68
C HIS A 309 -10.63 2.03 -18.98
N LEU A 310 -9.47 2.13 -19.63
CA LEU A 310 -8.18 1.80 -19.01
C LEU A 310 -7.57 2.99 -18.28
N HIS A 311 -8.15 4.19 -18.41
CA HIS A 311 -7.63 5.37 -17.74
C HIS A 311 -7.89 5.28 -16.23
N PRO A 312 -6.90 5.59 -15.35
CA PRO A 312 -7.06 5.50 -13.90
C PRO A 312 -8.29 6.25 -13.37
N LEU A 313 -8.49 7.51 -13.80
CA LEU A 313 -9.68 8.29 -13.39
C LEU A 313 -11.00 7.61 -13.75
N TRP A 314 -11.07 6.96 -14.91
CA TRP A 314 -12.28 6.23 -15.32
C TRP A 314 -12.53 5.04 -14.39
N GLN A 315 -11.47 4.26 -14.12
CA GLN A 315 -11.54 3.10 -13.22
C GLN A 315 -11.95 3.52 -11.81
N THR A 316 -11.34 4.59 -11.26
CA THR A 316 -11.70 5.16 -9.96
C THR A 316 -13.17 5.59 -9.92
N CYS A 317 -13.65 6.32 -10.93
CA CYS A 317 -15.07 6.70 -10.98
C CYS A 317 -16.00 5.48 -10.94
N GLN A 318 -15.69 4.42 -11.70
CA GLN A 318 -16.50 3.19 -11.72
C GLN A 318 -16.43 2.41 -10.39
N GLU A 319 -15.25 2.32 -9.79
CA GLU A 319 -15.06 1.69 -8.47
C GLU A 319 -15.91 2.38 -7.41
N PHE A 320 -16.03 3.70 -7.48
CA PHE A 320 -16.83 4.52 -6.57
C PHE A 320 -18.30 4.64 -7.00
N GLY A 321 -18.74 3.86 -7.99
CA GLY A 321 -20.14 3.65 -8.35
C GLY A 321 -20.71 4.59 -9.41
N ALA A 322 -19.87 5.41 -10.04
CA ALA A 322 -20.28 6.22 -11.18
C ALA A 322 -20.42 5.37 -12.46
N VAL A 323 -21.28 5.82 -13.37
CA VAL A 323 -21.35 5.30 -14.74
C VAL A 323 -20.59 6.25 -15.65
N CYS A 324 -19.48 5.79 -16.20
CA CYS A 324 -18.68 6.60 -17.13
C CYS A 324 -19.15 6.40 -18.59
N THR A 325 -19.14 7.47 -19.37
CA THR A 325 -19.49 7.46 -20.81
C THR A 325 -18.56 8.37 -21.60
N THR A 326 -18.33 8.05 -22.87
CA THR A 326 -17.66 8.94 -23.83
C THR A 326 -18.65 9.72 -24.69
N ARG A 327 -19.91 9.27 -24.72
CA ARG A 327 -20.98 9.83 -25.54
C ARG A 327 -21.81 10.82 -24.74
N ILE A 328 -22.17 11.91 -25.40
CA ILE A 328 -23.11 12.89 -24.88
C ILE A 328 -24.51 12.27 -24.89
N ASP A 329 -25.18 12.28 -23.74
CA ASP A 329 -26.60 11.93 -23.62
C ASP A 329 -27.25 12.71 -22.45
N GLN A 330 -28.59 12.77 -22.43
CA GLN A 330 -29.32 13.55 -21.42
C GLN A 330 -29.18 13.02 -19.99
N SER A 331 -28.81 11.75 -19.81
CA SER A 331 -28.60 11.14 -18.49
C SER A 331 -27.24 11.49 -17.87
N VAL A 332 -26.33 12.13 -18.61
CA VAL A 332 -25.09 12.68 -18.06
C VAL A 332 -25.40 13.68 -16.96
N THR A 333 -24.70 13.55 -15.83
CA THR A 333 -24.83 14.42 -14.67
C THR A 333 -23.66 15.39 -14.56
N HIS A 334 -22.43 14.90 -14.80
CA HIS A 334 -21.18 15.62 -14.63
C HIS A 334 -20.31 15.49 -15.89
N VAL A 335 -19.60 16.56 -16.22
CA VAL A 335 -18.57 16.59 -17.26
C VAL A 335 -17.24 16.94 -16.62
N VAL A 336 -16.30 16.00 -16.64
CA VAL A 336 -14.94 16.17 -16.15
C VAL A 336 -14.06 16.60 -17.31
N ALA A 337 -13.44 17.78 -17.20
CA ALA A 337 -12.65 18.37 -18.27
C ALA A 337 -11.46 19.17 -17.75
N GLU A 338 -10.31 19.06 -18.40
CA GLU A 338 -9.15 19.96 -18.20
C GLU A 338 -9.33 21.25 -19.00
N CYS A 339 -9.84 21.13 -20.23
CA CYS A 339 -10.03 22.24 -21.15
C CYS A 339 -11.51 22.65 -21.23
N PHE A 340 -11.88 23.76 -20.58
CA PHE A 340 -13.25 24.30 -20.56
C PHE A 340 -13.79 24.77 -21.93
N GLY A 341 -12.95 24.86 -22.96
CA GLY A 341 -13.35 25.28 -24.31
C GLY A 341 -13.98 24.18 -25.19
N ALA A 342 -13.94 22.92 -24.75
CA ALA A 342 -14.37 21.77 -25.55
C ALA A 342 -15.89 21.76 -25.82
N GLU A 343 -16.31 21.14 -26.94
CA GLU A 343 -17.73 21.04 -27.33
C GLU A 343 -18.59 20.37 -26.25
N LYS A 344 -18.06 19.33 -25.59
CA LYS A 344 -18.74 18.62 -24.50
C LYS A 344 -19.01 19.54 -23.30
N VAL A 345 -18.10 20.47 -23.00
CA VAL A 345 -18.26 21.44 -21.91
C VAL A 345 -19.31 22.49 -22.27
N LYS A 346 -19.30 22.98 -23.52
CA LYS A 346 -20.35 23.89 -24.02
C LYS A 346 -21.73 23.24 -23.97
N TRP A 347 -21.82 21.97 -24.38
CA TRP A 347 -23.06 21.19 -24.27
C TRP A 347 -23.52 21.05 -22.81
N ALA A 348 -22.60 20.73 -21.90
CA ALA A 348 -22.89 20.61 -20.47
C ALA A 348 -23.47 21.91 -19.89
N HIS A 349 -22.84 23.04 -20.23
CA HIS A 349 -23.29 24.36 -19.81
C HIS A 349 -24.70 24.67 -20.32
N PHE A 350 -24.97 24.43 -21.60
CA PHE A 350 -26.28 24.66 -22.21
C PHE A 350 -27.38 23.78 -21.61
N ASN A 351 -27.04 22.56 -21.17
CA ASN A 351 -27.98 21.59 -20.61
C ASN A 351 -28.01 21.57 -19.06
N GLY A 352 -27.38 22.56 -18.41
CA GLY A 352 -27.37 22.69 -16.95
C GLY A 352 -26.71 21.51 -16.22
N LYS A 353 -25.68 20.89 -16.81
CA LYS A 353 -24.91 19.80 -16.21
C LYS A 353 -23.74 20.36 -15.39
N PHE A 354 -23.28 19.60 -14.39
CA PHE A 354 -22.12 20.00 -13.59
C PHE A 354 -20.85 19.89 -14.43
N ILE A 355 -20.02 20.93 -14.40
CA ILE A 355 -18.72 20.98 -15.09
C ILE A 355 -17.66 21.07 -14.00
N VAL A 356 -16.72 20.13 -14.02
CA VAL A 356 -15.75 19.92 -12.94
C VAL A 356 -14.37 19.63 -13.54
N ASN A 357 -13.32 19.98 -12.81
CA ASN A 357 -11.95 19.61 -13.17
C ASN A 357 -11.65 18.18 -12.69
N PRO A 358 -10.56 17.54 -13.13
CA PRO A 358 -10.16 16.21 -12.65
C PRO A 358 -9.83 16.10 -11.15
N GLU A 359 -9.63 17.23 -10.46
CA GLU A 359 -9.34 17.27 -9.02
C GLU A 359 -10.60 17.12 -8.14
N TRP A 360 -11.78 17.44 -8.69
CA TRP A 360 -13.08 17.13 -8.08
C TRP A 360 -13.36 15.63 -8.12
#